data_AF-A0A319BVA1-F1
#
_entry.id   AF-A0A319BVA1-F1
#
_cell.length_a   1.000
_cell.length_b   1.000
_cell.length_c   1.000
_cell.angle_alpha   90.00
_cell.angle_beta   90.00
_cell.angle_gamma   90.00
#
_symmetry.space_group_name_H-M   'P 1'
#
loop_
_entity.id
_entity.type
_entity.pdbx_description
1 polymer ?
#
loop_
_entity_poly.entity_id
_entity_poly.type
_entity_poly.pdbx_seq_one_letter_code
_entity_poly.pdbx_strand_id
1 'polypeptide(L)'
;MMALTSINQGRNDARHVIEVKTSAKSRSREDILDAFKKLPVAQQRLYLDLHEFACPQFRKAAEREIETQWEEMTDLDRKVLAIFAANAFNGGVFPLGSRMNHSCIPNTDFSYNWSIEKETFHAIRDIRAGEELTIMYTKLTNRDRIKRQVELDKWGFRCTCLACEDTPQGWEREQRRMELFDLDQRLAINMQFGGKETYKESSELALRMAAIQKSEGLLNRELGISYHDAARYCLAMGNVKMALLWAEKELELDICCVGRDHPDYEKEAEMVNLLREAVSASKPVHSSVMEWLKPHSVPEQPCVVM
;
A
#
# COMPACT_ATOMS: atom_id res chain seq x y z
N MET A 1 30.90 5.05 -26.87
CA MET A 1 32.24 4.85 -26.27
C MET A 1 32.65 6.17 -25.63
N MET A 2 33.13 6.12 -24.38
CA MET A 2 33.44 7.21 -23.44
C MET A 2 32.22 7.85 -22.75
N ALA A 3 32.17 8.03 -21.44
CA ALA A 3 32.83 7.39 -20.30
C ALA A 3 31.99 7.77 -19.07
N LEU A 4 31.52 6.77 -18.34
CA LEU A 4 31.08 6.91 -16.96
C LEU A 4 32.33 7.04 -16.09
N THR A 5 32.40 8.04 -15.21
CA THR A 5 33.26 7.97 -14.01
C THR A 5 32.71 8.86 -12.91
N SER A 6 32.08 8.19 -11.94
CA SER A 6 32.05 8.42 -10.49
C SER A 6 32.65 9.73 -9.96
N ILE A 7 31.84 10.47 -9.19
CA ILE A 7 32.26 10.95 -7.88
C ILE A 7 31.15 10.61 -6.88
N ASN A 8 31.37 9.49 -6.18
CA ASN A 8 30.74 9.18 -4.92
C ASN A 8 31.62 9.78 -3.81
N GLN A 9 31.11 10.73 -3.03
CA GLN A 9 31.59 10.98 -1.67
C GLN A 9 30.39 11.25 -0.79
N GLY A 10 30.04 10.23 0.00
CA GLY A 10 28.97 10.27 0.96
C GLY A 10 29.14 11.42 1.96
N ARG A 11 28.11 12.25 2.04
CA ARG A 11 27.74 12.89 3.30
C ARG A 11 26.73 11.98 3.98
N ASN A 12 27.24 11.23 4.94
CA ASN A 12 26.45 10.49 5.90
C ASN A 12 25.86 11.48 6.92
N ASP A 13 24.96 12.36 6.49
CA ASP A 13 24.18 13.23 7.39
C ASP A 13 22.93 12.46 7.85
N ALA A 14 23.15 11.49 8.73
CA ALA A 14 22.12 10.75 9.46
C ALA A 14 21.41 11.62 10.52
N ARG A 15 21.00 12.86 10.18
CA ARG A 15 20.51 13.84 11.16
C ARG A 15 19.01 14.06 11.21
N HIS A 16 18.20 13.47 10.32
CA HIS A 16 16.79 13.89 10.16
C HIS A 16 15.79 12.73 10.04
N VAL A 17 16.10 11.55 10.56
CA VAL A 17 15.10 10.47 10.64
C VAL A 17 14.42 10.58 12.00
N ILE A 18 13.18 11.05 11.99
CA ILE A 18 12.32 11.25 13.16
C ILE A 18 11.34 10.08 13.16
N GLU A 19 11.41 9.25 14.20
CA GLU A 19 10.58 8.07 14.30
C GLU A 19 9.93 8.03 15.67
N VAL A 20 8.62 8.23 15.71
CA VAL A 20 7.82 7.78 16.87
C VAL A 20 7.38 6.36 16.55
N LYS A 21 8.27 5.39 16.73
CA LYS A 21 7.94 3.97 16.63
C LYS A 21 7.28 3.54 17.94
N THR A 22 6.00 3.19 17.92
CA THR A 22 5.45 2.35 18.99
C THR A 22 6.02 0.95 18.82
N SER A 23 6.17 0.19 19.90
CA SER A 23 6.66 -1.18 19.77
C SER A 23 5.78 -1.95 18.77
N ALA A 24 6.37 -2.78 17.91
CA ALA A 24 5.62 -3.54 16.90
C ALA A 24 4.56 -4.49 17.48
N LYS A 25 4.53 -4.67 18.82
CA LYS A 25 3.67 -5.60 19.53
C LYS A 25 2.47 -4.96 20.23
N SER A 26 2.48 -3.64 20.48
CA SER A 26 1.38 -2.95 21.13
C SER A 26 1.31 -1.49 20.66
N ARG A 27 0.09 -1.09 20.27
CA ARG A 27 -0.28 0.28 19.87
C ARG A 27 -1.14 0.92 20.95
N SER A 28 -0.95 0.51 22.21
CA SER A 28 -1.74 1.05 23.31
C SER A 28 -1.45 2.53 23.49
N ARG A 29 -2.39 3.20 24.12
CA ARG A 29 -2.29 4.57 24.59
C ARG A 29 -0.98 4.81 25.34
N GLU A 30 -0.63 3.95 26.30
CA GLU A 30 0.57 4.12 27.13
C GLU A 30 1.83 4.08 26.26
N ASP A 31 1.91 3.12 25.34
CA ASP A 31 3.07 2.98 24.46
C ASP A 31 3.25 4.22 23.57
N ILE A 32 2.16 4.81 23.07
CA ILE A 32 2.20 6.04 22.26
C ILE A 32 2.69 7.22 23.11
N LEU A 33 2.11 7.42 24.30
CA LEU A 33 2.47 8.53 25.18
C LEU A 33 3.91 8.41 25.69
N ASP A 34 4.35 7.21 26.04
CA ASP A 34 5.71 6.94 26.50
C ASP A 34 6.73 7.06 25.37
N ALA A 35 6.39 6.62 24.15
CA ALA A 35 7.22 6.85 22.98
C ALA A 35 7.40 8.34 22.73
N PHE A 36 6.33 9.13 22.78
CA PHE A 36 6.39 10.59 22.62
C PHE A 36 7.27 11.26 23.69
N LYS A 37 7.09 10.91 24.97
CA LYS A 37 7.87 11.47 26.09
C LYS A 37 9.38 11.21 25.95
N LYS A 38 9.77 10.08 25.37
CA LYS A 38 11.17 9.70 25.14
C LYS A 38 11.84 10.45 23.98
N LEU A 39 11.07 11.12 23.12
CA LEU A 39 11.62 11.90 22.02
C LEU A 39 12.40 13.12 22.53
N PRO A 40 13.51 13.50 21.88
CA PRO A 40 14.13 14.81 22.05
C PRO A 40 13.13 15.94 21.85
N VAL A 41 13.29 17.05 22.59
CA VAL A 41 12.39 18.23 22.53
C VAL A 41 12.16 18.75 21.10
N ALA A 42 13.20 18.76 20.27
CA ALA A 42 13.08 19.18 18.88
C ALA A 42 12.15 18.25 18.06
N GLN A 43 12.18 16.95 18.33
CA GLN A 43 11.32 15.97 17.67
C GLN A 43 9.89 16.01 18.20
N GLN A 44 9.71 16.23 19.51
CA GLN A 44 8.38 16.47 20.08
C GLN A 44 7.70 17.68 19.42
N ARG A 45 8.45 18.77 19.18
CA ARG A 45 7.92 19.95 18.48
C ARG A 45 7.48 19.63 17.05
N LEU A 46 8.27 18.86 16.30
CA LEU A 46 7.92 18.46 14.94
C LEU A 46 6.71 17.53 14.91
N TYR A 47 6.57 16.66 15.91
CA TYR A 47 5.40 15.81 16.07
C TYR A 47 4.15 16.64 16.38
N LEU A 48 4.23 17.58 17.33
CA LEU A 48 3.13 18.44 17.74
C LEU A 48 2.67 19.46 16.68
N ASP A 49 3.43 19.62 15.59
CA ASP A 49 3.09 20.43 14.41
C ASP A 49 2.22 19.68 13.39
N LEU A 50 2.07 18.35 13.54
CA LEU A 50 1.25 17.53 12.64
C LEU A 50 -0.24 17.73 12.89
N HIS A 51 -1.04 17.31 11.91
CA HIS A 51 -2.50 17.35 11.98
C HIS A 51 -3.02 16.49 13.15
N GLU A 52 -3.83 17.07 14.03
CA GLU A 52 -4.46 16.37 15.14
C GLU A 52 -5.91 16.00 14.78
N PHE A 53 -6.23 14.71 14.78
CA PHE A 53 -7.62 14.26 14.68
C PHE A 53 -7.78 12.85 15.27
N ALA A 54 -8.74 12.70 16.18
CA ALA A 54 -9.15 11.40 16.70
C ALA A 54 -10.64 11.19 16.40
N CYS A 55 -10.95 10.20 15.57
CA CYS A 55 -12.32 9.79 15.30
C CYS A 55 -12.97 9.14 16.53
N PRO A 56 -14.32 9.10 16.62
CA PRO A 56 -15.01 8.51 17.77
C PRO A 56 -14.61 7.06 18.08
N GLN A 57 -14.29 6.27 17.06
CA GLN A 57 -13.86 4.87 17.20
C GLN A 57 -12.51 4.80 17.91
N PHE A 58 -11.53 5.61 17.48
CA PHE A 58 -10.23 5.69 18.13
C PHE A 58 -10.32 6.17 19.58
N ARG A 59 -11.14 7.20 19.85
CA ARG A 59 -11.35 7.70 21.23
C ARG A 59 -11.89 6.59 22.14
N LYS A 60 -12.93 5.88 21.69
CA LYS A 60 -13.50 4.75 22.43
C LYS A 60 -12.52 3.61 22.66
N ALA A 61 -11.64 3.34 21.71
CA ALA A 61 -10.59 2.34 21.87
C ALA A 61 -9.61 2.78 22.98
N ALA A 62 -9.11 4.01 22.93
CA ALA A 62 -8.20 4.57 23.93
C ALA A 62 -8.82 4.68 25.34
N GLU A 63 -10.12 4.94 25.44
CA GLU A 63 -10.85 4.97 26.72
C GLU A 63 -10.95 3.59 27.38
N ARG A 64 -11.14 2.53 26.58
CA ARG A 64 -11.29 1.15 27.07
C ARG A 64 -10.00 0.56 27.64
N GLU A 65 -8.85 1.06 27.22
CA GLU A 65 -7.56 0.50 27.65
C GLU A 65 -7.26 0.76 29.13
N ILE A 66 -7.72 1.89 29.70
CA ILE A 66 -7.43 2.27 31.09
C ILE A 66 -8.61 2.88 31.84
N GLU A 67 -9.83 2.62 31.39
CA GLU A 67 -11.09 3.06 32.04
C GLU A 67 -11.14 4.57 32.34
N THR A 68 -10.47 5.40 31.53
CA THR A 68 -10.43 6.87 31.67
C THR A 68 -11.14 7.49 30.48
N GLN A 69 -12.06 8.44 30.71
CA GLN A 69 -12.77 9.11 29.61
C GLN A 69 -11.79 9.99 28.79
N TRP A 70 -12.05 10.15 27.49
CA TRP A 70 -11.20 10.96 26.63
C TRP A 70 -11.05 12.39 27.17
N GLU A 71 -12.13 13.00 27.63
CA GLU A 71 -12.16 14.37 28.15
C GLU A 71 -11.43 14.54 29.50
N GLU A 72 -11.17 13.46 30.22
CA GLU A 72 -10.44 13.49 31.51
C GLU A 72 -8.92 13.45 31.32
N MET A 73 -8.45 13.14 30.11
CA MET A 73 -7.02 13.13 29.78
C MET A 73 -6.46 14.57 29.70
N THR A 74 -5.16 14.72 29.93
CA THR A 74 -4.50 16.02 29.74
C THR A 74 -4.58 16.48 28.29
N ASP A 75 -4.60 17.79 28.06
CA ASP A 75 -4.61 18.35 26.69
C ASP A 75 -3.45 17.83 25.84
N LEU A 76 -2.27 17.68 26.44
CA LEU A 76 -1.10 17.14 25.76
C LEU A 76 -1.29 15.68 25.38
N ASP A 77 -1.79 14.84 26.28
CA ASP A 77 -2.00 13.42 25.98
C ASP A 77 -3.04 13.24 24.87
N ARG A 78 -4.16 13.97 24.93
CA ARG A 78 -5.18 13.95 23.87
C ARG A 78 -4.60 14.36 22.52
N LYS A 79 -3.81 15.43 22.50
CA LYS A 79 -3.15 15.93 21.29
C LYS A 79 -2.17 14.90 20.72
N VAL A 80 -1.35 14.29 21.56
CA VAL A 80 -0.39 13.27 21.13
C VAL A 80 -1.11 12.07 20.53
N LEU A 81 -2.15 11.56 21.19
CA LEU A 81 -2.94 10.43 20.71
C LEU A 81 -3.68 10.75 19.40
N ALA A 82 -4.26 11.96 19.28
CA ALA A 82 -4.94 12.40 18.07
C ALA A 82 -3.99 12.59 16.89
N ILE A 83 -2.76 13.06 17.12
CA ILE A 83 -1.74 13.11 16.07
C ILE A 83 -1.34 11.69 15.65
N PHE A 84 -1.12 10.78 16.61
CA PHE A 84 -0.80 9.40 16.28
C PHE A 84 -1.90 8.76 15.41
N ALA A 85 -3.16 8.91 15.81
CA ALA A 85 -4.31 8.34 15.12
C ALA A 85 -4.38 8.76 13.65
N ALA A 86 -4.13 10.04 13.35
CA ALA A 86 -4.24 10.57 12.00
C ALA A 86 -2.98 10.37 11.13
N ASN A 87 -1.81 10.11 11.73
CA ASN A 87 -0.52 10.22 11.02
C ASN A 87 0.34 8.94 11.05
N ALA A 88 -0.10 7.88 11.72
CA ALA A 88 0.69 6.67 11.86
C ALA A 88 0.67 5.77 10.61
N PHE A 89 1.87 5.41 10.14
CA PHE A 89 2.15 4.40 9.13
C PHE A 89 2.57 3.10 9.84
N ASN A 90 1.70 2.09 9.85
CA ASN A 90 1.98 0.77 10.46
C ASN A 90 2.50 0.78 11.92
N GLY A 91 2.22 1.84 12.70
CA GLY A 91 2.70 1.99 14.09
C GLY A 91 3.86 2.97 14.27
N GLY A 92 4.29 3.65 13.20
CA GLY A 92 5.27 4.72 13.24
C GLY A 92 4.70 6.06 12.75
N VAL A 93 5.07 7.18 13.37
CA VAL A 93 4.80 8.51 12.79
C VAL A 93 6.08 9.05 12.13
N PHE A 94 5.95 9.42 10.86
CA PHE A 94 7.05 9.89 10.01
C PHE A 94 6.74 11.32 9.55
N PRO A 95 7.25 12.38 10.22
CA PRO A 95 6.76 13.75 10.04
C PRO A 95 6.79 14.32 8.62
N LEU A 96 7.70 13.85 7.76
CA LEU A 96 7.72 14.24 6.35
C LEU A 96 6.62 13.51 5.55
N GLY A 97 6.49 12.20 5.74
CA GLY A 97 5.45 11.39 5.10
C GLY A 97 4.05 11.77 5.54
N SER A 98 3.87 12.08 6.83
CA SER A 98 2.61 12.52 7.43
C SER A 98 2.05 13.84 6.86
N ARG A 99 2.79 14.54 5.99
CA ARG A 99 2.32 15.74 5.29
C ARG A 99 1.66 15.44 3.94
N MET A 100 1.82 14.24 3.40
CA MET A 100 1.23 13.87 2.11
C MET A 100 -0.27 13.65 2.27
N ASN A 101 -1.08 14.39 1.50
CA ASN A 101 -2.53 14.25 1.55
C ASN A 101 -3.04 13.00 0.86
N HIS A 102 -4.31 12.69 1.10
CA HIS A 102 -4.98 11.58 0.47
C HIS A 102 -5.45 11.86 -0.96
N SER A 103 -5.28 10.88 -1.84
CA SER A 103 -6.07 10.73 -3.07
C SER A 103 -6.47 9.26 -3.25
N CYS A 104 -7.69 9.01 -3.76
CA CYS A 104 -8.09 7.66 -4.16
C CYS A 104 -7.46 7.22 -5.50
N ILE A 105 -6.80 8.15 -6.19
CA ILE A 105 -5.93 7.90 -7.35
C ILE A 105 -4.60 8.63 -7.04
N PRO A 106 -3.75 8.03 -6.18
CA PRO A 106 -2.53 8.69 -5.71
C PRO A 106 -1.48 8.82 -6.83
N ASN A 107 -0.44 9.61 -6.58
CA ASN A 107 0.74 9.68 -7.45
C ASN A 107 2.02 9.20 -6.77
N THR A 108 1.93 8.91 -5.47
CA THR A 108 3.00 8.37 -4.64
C THR A 108 2.47 7.14 -3.91
N ASP A 109 3.26 6.08 -3.85
CA ASP A 109 3.01 4.92 -2.99
C ASP A 109 4.04 4.89 -1.86
N PHE A 110 3.74 4.16 -0.78
CA PHE A 110 4.63 4.03 0.37
C PHE A 110 4.79 2.58 0.83
N SER A 111 5.97 2.28 1.37
CA SER A 111 6.29 0.98 1.95
C SER A 111 7.38 1.12 3.01
N TYR A 112 7.25 0.35 4.08
CA TYR A 112 8.33 0.23 5.05
C TYR A 112 9.39 -0.73 4.51
N ASN A 113 10.57 -0.19 4.20
CA ASN A 113 11.72 -0.98 3.76
C ASN A 113 12.49 -1.49 4.99
N TRP A 114 12.36 -2.79 5.27
CA TRP A 114 13.01 -3.46 6.39
C TRP A 114 14.54 -3.53 6.28
N SER A 115 15.11 -3.47 5.06
CA SER A 115 16.56 -3.52 4.86
C SER A 115 17.27 -2.25 5.33
N ILE A 116 16.60 -1.10 5.22
CA ILE A 116 17.13 0.21 5.60
C ILE A 116 16.40 0.84 6.78
N GLU A 117 15.43 0.12 7.35
CA GLU A 117 14.59 0.49 8.48
C GLU A 117 13.86 1.83 8.33
N LYS A 118 13.34 2.14 7.13
CA LYS A 118 12.68 3.41 6.82
C LYS A 118 11.35 3.23 6.11
N GLU A 119 10.44 4.15 6.37
CA GLU A 119 9.31 4.38 5.47
C GLU A 119 9.82 5.04 4.19
N THR A 120 9.51 4.43 3.05
CA THR A 120 9.92 4.90 1.72
C THR A 120 8.71 5.35 0.93
N PHE A 121 8.88 6.39 0.12
CA PHE A 121 7.84 7.00 -0.70
C PHE A 121 8.34 7.09 -2.13
N HIS A 122 7.59 6.50 -3.07
CA HIS A 122 7.99 6.42 -4.47
C HIS A 122 6.90 6.98 -5.38
N ALA A 123 7.30 7.80 -6.34
CA ALA A 123 6.39 8.26 -7.38
C ALA A 123 6.01 7.08 -8.29
N ILE A 124 4.71 6.82 -8.43
CA ILE A 124 4.17 5.71 -9.25
C ILE A 124 3.76 6.15 -10.65
N ARG A 125 3.95 7.44 -10.96
CA ARG A 125 3.77 8.04 -12.28
C ARG A 125 4.57 9.33 -12.36
N ASP A 126 4.66 9.90 -13.56
CA ASP A 126 5.20 11.25 -13.73
C ASP A 126 4.39 12.27 -12.94
N ILE A 127 5.10 13.21 -12.31
CA ILE A 127 4.55 14.27 -11.46
C ILE A 127 5.06 15.60 -11.99
N ARG A 128 4.15 16.54 -12.25
CA ARG A 128 4.53 17.86 -12.77
C ARG A 128 5.06 18.75 -11.65
N ALA A 129 5.92 19.71 -11.98
CA ALA A 129 6.34 20.74 -11.03
C ALA A 129 5.11 21.51 -10.49
N GLY A 130 4.99 21.57 -9.17
CA GLY A 130 3.84 22.20 -8.48
C GLY A 130 2.62 21.28 -8.30
N GLU A 131 2.64 20.05 -8.82
CA GLU A 131 1.63 19.04 -8.51
C GLU A 131 1.84 18.52 -7.08
N GLU A 132 0.75 18.40 -6.33
CA GLU A 132 0.77 17.89 -4.96
C GLU A 132 1.10 16.40 -4.92
N LEU A 133 1.99 15.99 -4.01
CA LEU A 133 2.25 14.58 -3.72
C LEU A 133 1.11 14.02 -2.87
N THR A 134 0.46 12.97 -3.36
CA THR A 134 -0.66 12.33 -2.67
C THR A 134 -0.44 10.83 -2.55
N ILE A 135 -0.85 10.29 -1.41
CA ILE A 135 -0.84 8.86 -1.09
C ILE A 135 -2.28 8.37 -0.87
N MET A 136 -2.45 7.05 -0.78
CA MET A 136 -3.75 6.46 -0.49
C MET A 136 -3.78 5.97 0.96
N TYR A 137 -4.64 6.56 1.80
CA TYR A 137 -4.74 6.21 3.21
C TYR A 137 -5.50 4.90 3.43
N THR A 138 -6.40 4.55 2.51
CA THR A 138 -7.32 3.42 2.65
C THR A 138 -6.84 2.21 1.85
N LYS A 139 -7.17 1.01 2.32
CA LYS A 139 -6.97 -0.25 1.57
C LYS A 139 -8.20 -0.61 0.72
N LEU A 140 -9.04 0.37 0.39
CA LEU A 140 -10.35 0.17 -0.24
C LEU A 140 -10.34 0.61 -1.71
N THR A 141 -9.30 0.22 -2.47
CA THR A 141 -9.09 0.58 -3.88
C THR A 141 -10.25 0.24 -4.78
N ASN A 142 -10.85 -0.94 -4.60
CA ASN A 142 -11.97 -1.40 -5.43
C ASN A 142 -13.34 -1.07 -4.83
N ARG A 143 -13.43 -0.41 -3.67
CA ARG A 143 -14.73 -0.12 -3.04
C ARG A 143 -15.36 1.16 -3.59
N ASP A 144 -16.68 1.19 -3.45
CA ASP A 144 -17.48 2.34 -3.84
C ASP A 144 -17.14 3.60 -3.03
N ARG A 145 -17.51 4.75 -3.56
CA ARG A 145 -17.29 6.09 -3.00
C ARG A 145 -17.82 6.18 -1.58
N ILE A 146 -18.99 5.63 -1.29
CA ILE A 146 -19.60 5.73 0.04
C ILE A 146 -18.70 5.03 1.06
N LYS A 147 -18.31 3.79 0.79
CA LYS A 147 -17.39 3.03 1.67
C LYS A 147 -16.03 3.70 1.81
N ARG A 148 -15.47 4.23 0.71
CA ARG A 148 -14.20 4.97 0.76
C ARG A 148 -14.31 6.23 1.62
N GLN A 149 -15.40 6.99 1.54
CA GLN A 149 -15.61 8.19 2.36
C GLN A 149 -15.80 7.84 3.85
N VAL A 150 -16.58 6.80 4.15
CA VAL A 150 -16.77 6.32 5.53
C VAL A 150 -15.44 5.89 6.15
N GLU A 151 -14.57 5.22 5.39
CA GLU A 151 -13.24 4.85 5.88
C GLU A 151 -12.37 6.09 6.15
N LEU A 152 -12.54 7.15 5.35
CA LEU A 152 -11.81 8.41 5.50
C LEU A 152 -12.29 9.27 6.69
N ASP A 153 -13.44 8.95 7.29
CA ASP A 153 -13.91 9.62 8.51
C ASP A 153 -12.90 9.47 9.66
N LYS A 154 -12.00 8.48 9.60
CA LYS A 154 -10.87 8.32 10.52
C LYS A 154 -9.90 9.53 10.52
N TRP A 155 -9.89 10.33 9.46
CA TRP A 155 -9.05 11.52 9.29
C TRP A 155 -9.85 12.84 9.27
N GLY A 156 -11.17 12.79 9.44
CA GLY A 156 -11.98 14.00 9.63
C GLY A 156 -12.12 14.89 8.40
N PHE A 157 -11.96 14.36 7.18
CA PHE A 157 -12.14 15.10 5.94
C PHE A 157 -13.00 14.32 4.93
N ARG A 158 -13.55 15.04 3.95
CA ARG A 158 -14.25 14.46 2.80
C ARG A 158 -13.37 14.51 1.56
N CYS A 159 -13.11 13.38 0.92
CA CYS A 159 -12.28 13.32 -0.28
C CYS A 159 -13.03 13.89 -1.49
N THR A 160 -12.35 14.75 -2.26
CA THR A 160 -12.87 15.39 -3.47
C THR A 160 -11.97 15.16 -4.69
N CYS A 161 -11.09 14.16 -4.65
CA CYS A 161 -10.23 13.80 -5.79
C CYS A 161 -11.05 13.39 -7.02
N LEU A 162 -10.39 13.20 -8.17
CA LEU A 162 -11.02 12.82 -9.44
C LEU A 162 -11.88 11.54 -9.38
N ALA A 163 -11.64 10.63 -8.43
CA ALA A 163 -12.48 9.44 -8.21
C ALA A 163 -13.67 9.66 -7.27
N CYS A 164 -13.76 10.81 -6.62
CA CYS A 164 -14.78 11.18 -5.64
C CYS A 164 -15.57 12.44 -6.03
N GLU A 165 -15.17 13.13 -7.09
CA GLU A 165 -15.88 14.30 -7.60
C GLU A 165 -17.29 13.96 -8.08
N ASP A 166 -18.20 14.91 -7.89
CA ASP A 166 -19.60 14.77 -8.29
C ASP A 166 -19.81 15.30 -9.72
N THR A 167 -19.13 14.66 -10.67
CA THR A 167 -19.17 14.98 -12.10
C THR A 167 -19.53 13.71 -12.89
N PRO A 168 -20.02 13.81 -14.14
CA PRO A 168 -20.24 12.65 -14.99
C PRO A 168 -18.99 11.75 -15.09
N GLN A 169 -17.80 12.35 -15.21
CA GLN A 169 -16.53 11.62 -15.25
C GLN A 169 -16.25 10.90 -13.92
N GLY A 170 -16.48 11.55 -12.78
CA GLY A 170 -16.36 10.95 -11.46
C GLY A 170 -17.32 9.76 -11.26
N TRP A 171 -18.54 9.83 -11.80
CA TRP A 171 -19.50 8.72 -11.78
C TRP A 171 -19.11 7.57 -12.72
N GLU A 172 -18.54 7.85 -13.89
CA GLU A 172 -18.00 6.80 -14.77
C GLU A 172 -16.83 6.06 -14.11
N ARG A 173 -15.93 6.79 -13.44
CA ARG A 173 -14.83 6.19 -12.65
C ARG A 173 -15.38 5.31 -11.53
N GLU A 174 -16.45 5.76 -10.89
CA GLU A 174 -17.13 5.01 -9.85
C GLU A 174 -17.74 3.71 -10.37
N GLN A 175 -18.37 3.71 -11.55
CA GLN A 175 -18.86 2.49 -12.19
C GLN A 175 -17.73 1.50 -12.48
N ARG A 176 -16.57 1.99 -12.94
CA ARG A 176 -15.39 1.15 -13.15
C ARG A 176 -14.84 0.56 -11.85
N ARG A 177 -14.93 1.28 -10.72
CA ARG A 177 -14.58 0.71 -9.40
C ARG A 177 -15.57 -0.36 -8.96
N MET A 178 -16.86 -0.17 -9.19
CA MET A 178 -17.86 -1.21 -8.91
C MET A 178 -17.64 -2.46 -9.77
N GLU A 179 -17.28 -2.29 -11.05
CA GLU A 179 -16.87 -3.41 -11.91
C GLU A 179 -15.62 -4.10 -11.34
N LEU A 180 -14.60 -3.36 -10.92
CA LEU A 180 -13.40 -3.91 -10.30
C LEU A 180 -13.73 -4.77 -9.06
N PHE A 181 -14.69 -4.34 -8.24
CA PHE A 181 -15.16 -5.12 -7.10
C PHE A 181 -15.88 -6.42 -7.51
N ASP A 182 -16.76 -6.39 -8.51
CA ASP A 182 -17.44 -7.60 -8.99
C ASP A 182 -16.44 -8.63 -9.54
N LEU A 183 -15.48 -8.16 -10.34
CA LEU A 183 -14.43 -9.01 -10.90
C LEU A 183 -13.57 -9.65 -9.80
N ASP A 184 -13.17 -8.87 -8.80
CA ASP A 184 -12.41 -9.34 -7.63
C ASP A 184 -13.18 -10.42 -6.85
N GLN A 185 -14.48 -10.20 -6.59
CA GLN A 185 -15.33 -11.18 -5.90
C GLN A 185 -15.49 -12.48 -6.69
N ARG A 186 -15.66 -12.39 -8.02
CA ARG A 186 -15.74 -13.57 -8.89
C ARG A 186 -14.43 -14.33 -8.95
N LEU A 187 -13.31 -13.61 -9.04
CA LEU A 187 -11.97 -14.20 -9.03
C LEU A 187 -11.71 -14.93 -7.71
N ALA A 188 -12.07 -14.32 -6.57
CA ALA A 188 -11.96 -14.93 -5.26
C ALA A 188 -12.79 -16.23 -5.14
N ILE A 189 -14.02 -16.25 -5.68
CA ILE A 189 -14.85 -17.47 -5.75
C ILE A 189 -14.17 -18.56 -6.58
N ASN A 190 -13.65 -18.21 -7.77
CA ASN A 190 -12.93 -19.16 -8.63
C ASN A 190 -11.66 -19.69 -7.96
N MET A 191 -10.95 -18.84 -7.21
CA MET A 191 -9.77 -19.24 -6.46
C MET A 191 -10.09 -20.21 -5.32
N GLN A 192 -11.22 -20.02 -4.64
CA GLN A 192 -11.61 -20.84 -3.49
C GLN A 192 -12.30 -22.15 -3.88
N PHE A 193 -13.16 -22.12 -4.90
CA PHE A 193 -14.06 -23.23 -5.24
C PHE A 193 -13.90 -23.75 -6.68
N GLY A 194 -13.14 -23.06 -7.52
CA GLY A 194 -12.95 -23.43 -8.92
C GLY A 194 -11.89 -24.51 -9.12
N GLY A 195 -11.92 -25.12 -10.30
CA GLY A 195 -10.89 -26.02 -10.81
C GLY A 195 -10.31 -25.54 -12.13
N LYS A 196 -9.68 -26.47 -12.87
CA LYS A 196 -9.03 -26.20 -14.16
C LYS A 196 -9.96 -25.55 -15.19
N GLU A 197 -11.24 -25.85 -15.11
CA GLU A 197 -12.30 -25.29 -15.96
C GLU A 197 -12.48 -23.77 -15.79
N THR A 198 -12.11 -23.22 -14.62
CA THR A 198 -12.22 -21.79 -14.32
C THR A 198 -10.95 -20.99 -14.66
N TYR A 199 -9.84 -21.65 -15.00
CA TYR A 199 -8.55 -20.96 -15.17
C TYR A 199 -8.56 -19.93 -16.29
N LYS A 200 -9.23 -20.24 -17.39
CA LYS A 200 -9.36 -19.29 -18.51
C LYS A 200 -10.14 -18.05 -18.09
N GLU A 201 -11.32 -18.23 -17.50
CA GLU A 201 -12.13 -17.13 -17.00
C GLU A 201 -11.35 -16.31 -15.96
N SER A 202 -10.69 -16.97 -15.01
CA SER A 202 -9.93 -16.31 -13.95
C SER A 202 -8.78 -15.46 -14.50
N SER A 203 -8.10 -15.94 -15.55
CA SER A 203 -7.12 -15.14 -16.28
C SER A 203 -7.77 -13.93 -16.96
N GLU A 204 -8.95 -14.07 -17.56
CA GLU A 204 -9.66 -12.96 -18.22
C GLU A 204 -10.16 -11.92 -17.19
N LEU A 205 -10.62 -12.37 -16.02
CA LEU A 205 -11.01 -11.50 -14.90
C LEU A 205 -9.81 -10.68 -14.41
N ALA A 206 -8.68 -11.32 -14.10
CA ALA A 206 -7.46 -10.64 -13.65
C ALA A 206 -6.96 -9.60 -14.66
N LEU A 207 -7.00 -9.94 -15.96
CA LEU A 207 -6.63 -9.00 -17.03
C LEU A 207 -7.59 -7.82 -17.16
N ARG A 208 -8.89 -8.05 -16.97
CA ARG A 208 -9.88 -6.99 -16.97
C ARG A 208 -9.69 -6.06 -15.77
N MET A 209 -9.40 -6.60 -14.59
CA MET A 209 -9.05 -5.83 -13.38
C MET A 209 -7.83 -4.94 -13.64
N ALA A 210 -6.74 -5.52 -14.15
CA ALA A 210 -5.52 -4.79 -14.49
C ALA A 210 -5.78 -3.66 -15.51
N ALA A 211 -6.60 -3.93 -16.53
CA ALA A 211 -6.96 -2.93 -17.53
C ALA A 211 -7.73 -1.75 -16.92
N ILE A 212 -8.70 -2.02 -16.04
CA ILE A 212 -9.44 -0.98 -15.32
C ILE A 212 -8.51 -0.16 -14.44
N GLN A 213 -7.70 -0.81 -13.60
CA GLN A 213 -6.76 -0.15 -12.70
C GLN A 213 -5.80 0.79 -13.46
N LYS A 214 -5.19 0.31 -14.56
CA LYS A 214 -4.36 1.17 -15.42
C LYS A 214 -5.11 2.37 -15.97
N SER A 215 -6.32 2.15 -16.50
CA SER A 215 -7.13 3.24 -17.09
C SER A 215 -7.54 4.29 -16.06
N GLU A 216 -7.67 3.87 -14.80
CA GLU A 216 -8.00 4.75 -13.68
C GLU A 216 -6.78 5.45 -13.08
N GLY A 217 -5.56 5.08 -13.47
CA GLY A 217 -4.33 5.57 -12.84
C GLY A 217 -4.05 4.94 -11.47
N LEU A 218 -4.66 3.78 -11.18
CA LEU A 218 -4.37 2.96 -10.00
C LEU A 218 -3.11 2.16 -10.26
N LEU A 219 -1.96 2.80 -10.12
CA LEU A 219 -0.63 2.26 -10.45
C LEU A 219 0.16 1.84 -9.20
N ASN A 220 -0.54 1.42 -8.15
CA ASN A 220 0.06 0.90 -6.92
C ASN A 220 0.08 -0.64 -6.92
N ARG A 221 0.62 -1.26 -5.86
CA ARG A 221 0.75 -2.74 -5.77
C ARG A 221 -0.55 -3.54 -5.96
N GLU A 222 -1.74 -2.95 -5.86
CA GLU A 222 -3.00 -3.62 -6.22
C GLU A 222 -3.10 -3.97 -7.71
N LEU A 223 -2.50 -3.17 -8.59
CA LEU A 223 -2.33 -3.53 -10.00
C LEU A 223 -1.33 -4.69 -10.16
N GLY A 224 -0.30 -4.72 -9.31
CA GLY A 224 0.66 -5.82 -9.23
C GLY A 224 -0.03 -7.14 -8.93
N ILE A 225 -0.92 -7.17 -7.94
CA ILE A 225 -1.74 -8.35 -7.60
C ILE A 225 -2.56 -8.84 -8.80
N SER A 226 -3.16 -7.94 -9.59
CA SER A 226 -3.90 -8.36 -10.80
C SER A 226 -2.99 -8.94 -11.89
N TYR A 227 -1.75 -8.45 -12.02
CA TYR A 227 -0.75 -9.09 -12.88
C TYR A 227 -0.28 -10.44 -12.34
N HIS A 228 -0.10 -10.55 -11.03
CA HIS A 228 0.24 -11.79 -10.35
C HIS A 228 -0.79 -12.89 -10.60
N ASP A 229 -2.08 -12.55 -10.47
CA ASP A 229 -3.18 -13.46 -10.77
C ASP A 229 -3.21 -13.86 -12.25
N ALA A 230 -3.00 -12.92 -13.16
CA ALA A 230 -2.87 -13.23 -14.58
C ALA A 230 -1.69 -14.17 -14.86
N ALA A 231 -0.55 -13.97 -14.20
CA ALA A 231 0.62 -14.85 -14.31
C ALA A 231 0.31 -16.26 -13.79
N ARG A 232 -0.32 -16.36 -12.62
CA ARG A 232 -0.77 -17.62 -11.99
C ARG A 232 -1.63 -18.44 -12.93
N TYR A 233 -2.71 -17.88 -13.46
CA TYR A 233 -3.63 -18.64 -14.30
C TYR A 233 -3.03 -18.96 -15.68
N CYS A 234 -2.19 -18.08 -16.23
CA CYS A 234 -1.41 -18.40 -17.44
C CYS A 234 -0.50 -19.61 -17.20
N LEU A 235 0.22 -19.66 -16.08
CA LEU A 235 1.08 -20.79 -15.74
C LEU A 235 0.27 -22.06 -15.52
N ALA A 236 -0.87 -21.97 -14.82
CA ALA A 236 -1.76 -23.10 -14.54
C ALA A 236 -2.35 -23.72 -15.83
N MET A 237 -2.51 -22.92 -16.88
CA MET A 237 -2.89 -23.37 -18.22
C MET A 237 -1.71 -23.85 -19.09
N GLY A 238 -0.48 -23.85 -18.56
CA GLY A 238 0.74 -24.23 -19.28
C GLY A 238 1.31 -23.13 -20.19
N ASN A 239 0.77 -21.92 -20.14
CA ASN A 239 1.24 -20.80 -20.95
C ASN A 239 2.36 -20.02 -20.24
N VAL A 240 3.54 -20.64 -20.17
CA VAL A 240 4.70 -20.09 -19.44
C VAL A 240 5.15 -18.74 -19.99
N LYS A 241 5.03 -18.51 -21.30
CA LYS A 241 5.39 -17.23 -21.93
C LYS A 241 4.50 -16.08 -21.46
N MET A 242 3.19 -16.32 -21.38
CA MET A 242 2.27 -15.31 -20.85
C MET A 242 2.42 -15.14 -19.34
N ALA A 243 2.73 -16.22 -18.60
CA ALA A 243 3.04 -16.12 -17.18
C ALA A 243 4.25 -15.20 -16.93
N LEU A 244 5.33 -15.38 -17.71
CA LEU A 244 6.49 -14.50 -17.66
C LEU A 244 6.11 -13.05 -18.01
N LEU A 245 5.34 -12.82 -19.07
CA LEU A 245 4.93 -11.46 -19.46
C LEU A 245 4.25 -10.71 -18.31
N TRP A 246 3.32 -11.37 -17.60
CA TRP A 246 2.59 -10.73 -16.51
C TRP A 246 3.45 -10.58 -15.24
N ALA A 247 4.28 -11.56 -14.91
CA ALA A 247 5.27 -11.44 -13.83
C ALA A 247 6.25 -10.27 -14.08
N GLU A 248 6.69 -10.05 -15.33
CA GLU A 248 7.52 -8.89 -15.67
C GLU A 248 6.79 -7.56 -15.49
N LYS A 249 5.47 -7.54 -15.73
CA LYS A 249 4.65 -6.34 -15.51
C LYS A 249 4.44 -6.04 -14.02
N GLU A 250 4.31 -7.07 -13.19
CA GLU A 250 4.32 -6.95 -11.73
C GLU A 250 5.67 -6.40 -11.24
N LEU A 251 6.78 -6.99 -11.68
CA LEU A 251 8.12 -6.54 -11.32
C LEU A 251 8.43 -5.09 -11.75
N GLU A 252 7.97 -4.67 -12.93
CA GLU A 252 8.07 -3.27 -13.39
C GLU A 252 7.36 -2.31 -12.42
N LEU A 253 6.22 -2.72 -11.88
CA LEU A 253 5.42 -1.93 -10.95
C LEU A 253 6.07 -1.82 -9.57
N ASP A 254 6.68 -2.91 -9.08
CA ASP A 254 7.40 -2.92 -7.81
C ASP A 254 8.58 -1.94 -7.80
N ILE A 255 9.29 -1.77 -8.92
CA ILE A 255 10.33 -0.74 -9.04
C ILE A 255 9.76 0.65 -8.72
N CYS A 256 8.56 0.95 -9.20
CA CYS A 256 7.89 2.23 -9.01
C CYS A 256 7.22 2.37 -7.63
N CYS A 257 6.79 1.26 -7.00
CA CYS A 257 6.07 1.31 -5.73
C CYS A 257 7.00 1.21 -4.51
N VAL A 258 8.03 0.36 -4.59
CA VAL A 258 8.90 0.04 -3.44
C VAL A 258 10.39 0.27 -3.68
N GLY A 259 10.82 0.41 -4.94
CA GLY A 259 12.23 0.60 -5.27
C GLY A 259 13.02 -0.72 -5.34
N ARG A 260 14.21 -0.66 -5.96
CA ARG A 260 15.06 -1.86 -6.19
C ARG A 260 15.77 -2.38 -4.95
N ASP A 261 15.84 -1.57 -3.91
CA ASP A 261 16.47 -1.86 -2.63
C ASP A 261 15.48 -2.46 -1.61
N HIS A 262 14.23 -2.71 -2.02
CA HIS A 262 13.21 -3.34 -1.17
C HIS A 262 13.32 -4.88 -1.22
N PRO A 263 13.25 -5.58 -0.07
CA PRO A 263 13.28 -7.04 -0.02
C PRO A 263 12.24 -7.74 -0.89
N ASP A 264 11.04 -7.17 -0.98
CA ASP A 264 9.97 -7.74 -1.81
C ASP A 264 10.33 -7.69 -3.31
N TYR A 265 10.94 -6.60 -3.78
CA TYR A 265 11.44 -6.52 -5.15
C TYR A 265 12.51 -7.57 -5.44
N GLU A 266 13.44 -7.79 -4.51
CA GLU A 266 14.51 -8.79 -4.70
C GLU A 266 13.94 -10.21 -4.87
N LYS A 267 12.94 -10.57 -4.04
CA LYS A 267 12.26 -11.87 -4.13
C LYS A 267 11.48 -12.01 -5.43
N GLU A 268 10.74 -10.98 -5.82
CA GLU A 268 9.98 -10.92 -7.07
C GLU A 268 10.91 -11.08 -8.28
N ALA A 269 12.04 -10.35 -8.29
CA ALA A 269 13.05 -10.42 -9.33
C ALA A 269 13.67 -11.82 -9.46
N GLU A 270 13.91 -12.51 -8.35
CA GLU A 270 14.39 -13.89 -8.35
C GLU A 270 13.41 -14.83 -9.05
N MET A 271 12.12 -14.74 -8.71
CA MET A 271 11.08 -15.60 -9.31
C MET A 271 10.89 -15.32 -10.80
N VAL A 272 10.90 -14.04 -11.20
CA VAL A 272 10.83 -13.65 -12.61
C VAL A 272 12.05 -14.15 -13.39
N ASN A 273 13.25 -14.14 -12.80
CA ASN A 273 14.45 -14.68 -13.44
C ASN A 273 14.35 -16.20 -13.67
N LEU A 274 13.81 -16.95 -12.72
CA LEU A 274 13.54 -18.38 -12.90
C LEU A 274 12.53 -18.65 -14.04
N LEU A 275 11.51 -17.79 -14.18
CA LEU A 275 10.59 -17.86 -15.32
C LEU A 275 11.30 -17.53 -16.66
N ARG A 276 12.18 -16.53 -16.69
CA ARG A 276 12.99 -16.20 -17.87
C ARG A 276 13.87 -17.36 -18.30
N GLU A 277 14.51 -18.04 -17.35
CA GLU A 277 15.31 -19.23 -17.62
C GLU A 277 14.48 -20.39 -18.18
N ALA A 278 13.29 -20.63 -17.60
CA ALA A 278 12.37 -21.66 -18.09
C ALA A 278 11.95 -21.40 -19.54
N VAL A 279 11.58 -20.16 -19.88
CA VAL A 279 11.19 -19.76 -21.24
C VAL A 279 12.36 -19.81 -22.22
N SER A 280 13.52 -19.25 -21.87
CA SER A 280 14.69 -19.15 -22.76
C SER A 280 15.37 -20.50 -23.02
N ALA A 281 15.48 -21.36 -22.00
CA ALA A 281 16.12 -22.66 -22.13
C ALA A 281 15.13 -23.79 -22.44
N SER A 282 13.83 -23.48 -22.59
CA SER A 282 12.75 -24.47 -22.72
C SER A 282 12.79 -25.54 -21.62
N LYS A 283 13.14 -25.12 -20.39
CA LYS A 283 13.23 -25.99 -19.21
C LYS A 283 11.89 -26.04 -18.47
N PRO A 284 11.63 -27.10 -17.69
CA PRO A 284 10.53 -27.11 -16.74
C PRO A 284 10.59 -25.89 -15.80
N VAL A 285 9.43 -25.34 -15.45
CA VAL A 285 9.32 -24.24 -14.49
C VAL A 285 9.78 -24.73 -13.11
N HIS A 286 10.62 -23.93 -12.45
CA HIS A 286 11.15 -24.26 -11.13
C HIS A 286 10.02 -24.35 -10.08
N SER A 287 10.14 -25.27 -9.12
CA SER A 287 9.10 -25.47 -8.09
C SER A 287 8.86 -24.23 -7.24
N SER A 288 9.89 -23.43 -6.96
CA SER A 288 9.74 -22.15 -6.23
C SER A 288 8.80 -21.18 -6.94
N VAL A 289 8.82 -21.11 -8.27
CA VAL A 289 7.89 -20.26 -9.04
C VAL A 289 6.46 -20.78 -8.91
N MET A 290 6.29 -22.10 -8.97
CA MET A 290 4.97 -22.72 -8.76
C MET A 290 4.45 -22.46 -7.35
N GLU A 291 5.31 -22.41 -6.34
CA GLU A 291 4.93 -22.07 -4.96
C GLU A 291 4.62 -20.58 -4.81
N TRP A 292 5.44 -19.71 -5.39
CA TRP A 292 5.26 -18.26 -5.37
C TRP A 292 3.91 -17.85 -6.00
N LEU A 293 3.55 -18.44 -7.15
CA LEU A 293 2.26 -18.19 -7.80
C LEU A 293 1.09 -18.97 -7.19
N LYS A 294 1.26 -19.72 -6.10
CA LYS A 294 0.08 -20.29 -5.42
C LYS A 294 -0.73 -19.19 -4.75
N PRO A 295 -2.04 -19.38 -4.57
CA PRO A 295 -2.81 -18.55 -3.65
C PRO A 295 -2.12 -18.58 -2.29
N HIS A 296 -1.67 -17.43 -1.79
CA HIS A 296 -1.33 -17.34 -0.38
C HIS A 296 -2.60 -17.66 0.40
N SER A 297 -2.48 -18.53 1.42
CA SER A 297 -3.52 -18.64 2.44
C SER A 297 -3.85 -17.21 2.89
N VAL A 298 -5.13 -16.82 2.81
CA VAL A 298 -5.62 -15.52 3.30
C VAL A 298 -4.94 -15.30 4.65
N PRO A 299 -4.09 -14.29 4.82
CA PRO A 299 -3.52 -14.02 6.12
C PRO A 299 -4.67 -13.90 7.09
N GLU A 300 -4.59 -14.57 8.24
CA GLU A 300 -5.39 -14.24 9.43
C GLU A 300 -4.98 -12.83 9.92
N GLN A 301 -5.17 -11.81 9.09
CA GLN A 301 -5.34 -10.47 9.56
C GLN A 301 -6.79 -10.16 9.28
N PRO A 302 -7.64 -10.12 10.32
CA PRO A 302 -8.90 -9.43 10.20
C PRO A 302 -8.55 -8.09 9.58
N CYS A 303 -9.34 -7.68 8.59
CA CYS A 303 -9.52 -6.26 8.34
C CYS A 303 -9.75 -5.64 9.73
N VAL A 304 -8.72 -5.04 10.32
CA VAL A 304 -8.85 -4.31 11.57
C VAL A 304 -9.54 -3.02 11.16
N VAL A 305 -10.83 -3.16 10.89
CA VAL A 305 -11.81 -2.13 11.19
C VAL A 305 -11.80 -2.03 12.71
N MET A 306 -10.84 -1.26 13.21
CA MET A 306 -11.05 -0.44 14.39
C MET A 306 -10.97 1.01 13.92
#